data_AF-A0A965LQK6-F1
#
_entry.id   AF-A0A965LQK6-F1
#
_cell.length_a   1.000
_cell.length_b   1.000
_cell.length_c   1.000
_cell.angle_alpha   90.00
_cell.angle_beta   90.00
_cell.angle_gamma   90.00
#
_symmetry.space_group_name_H-M   'P 1'
#
loop_
_entity.id
_entity.type
_entity.pdbx_description
1 polymer ?
#
loop_
_entity_poly.entity_id
_entity_poly.type
_entity_poly.pdbx_seq_one_letter_code
_entity_poly.pdbx_strand_id
1 'polypeptide(L)' 'MAMLAWMMWGVVLLLGCYAVFTGNQQAPEHAKENWSPQALDGFYNDRKGFRDAGFIVILCCLLVLVFRVARS' A
#
# COMPACT_ATOMS: atom_id res chain seq x y z
N MET A 1 20.48 11.53 -15.60
CA MET A 1 19.00 11.36 -15.62
C MET A 1 18.57 9.98 -15.11
N ALA A 2 19.20 8.87 -15.54
CA ALA A 2 18.79 7.51 -15.15
C ALA A 2 18.75 7.25 -13.63
N MET A 3 19.71 7.77 -12.87
CA MET A 3 19.79 7.60 -11.41
C MET A 3 18.60 8.24 -10.66
N LEU A 4 18.12 9.39 -11.14
CA LEU A 4 17.00 10.13 -10.54
C LEU A 4 15.67 9.39 -10.76
N ALA A 5 15.50 8.77 -11.93
CA ALA A 5 14.35 7.90 -12.21
C ALA A 5 14.32 6.67 -11.29
N TRP A 6 15.47 6.04 -11.01
CA TRP A 6 15.56 4.91 -10.08
C TRP A 6 15.18 5.30 -8.65
N MET A 7 15.61 6.47 -8.19
CA MET A 7 15.22 7.01 -6.88
C MET A 7 13.71 7.23 -6.78
N MET A 8 13.09 7.80 -7.83
CA MET A 8 11.64 8.01 -7.89
C MET A 8 10.86 6.68 -7.81
N TRP A 9 11.30 5.64 -8.53
CA TRP A 9 10.67 4.31 -8.45
C TRP A 9 10.80 3.69 -7.06
N GLY A 10 11.95 3.86 -6.40
CA GLY A 10 12.15 3.42 -5.02
C GLY A 10 11.18 4.10 -4.05
N VAL A 11 10.95 5.41 -4.19
CA VAL A 11 9.98 6.14 -3.36
C VAL A 11 8.56 5.63 -3.60
N VAL A 12 8.16 5.40 -4.85
CA VAL A 12 6.83 4.85 -5.17
C VAL A 12 6.64 3.46 -4.57
N LEU A 13 7.66 2.61 -4.63
CA LEU A 13 7.63 1.29 -4.00
C LEU A 13 7.47 1.40 -2.48
N LEU A 14 8.23 2.30 -1.83
CA LEU A 14 8.12 2.54 -0.39
C LEU A 14 6.73 3.04 0.00
N LEU A 15 6.12 3.93 -0.79
CA LEU A 15 4.75 4.41 -0.58
C LEU A 15 3.73 3.26 -0.71
N GLY A 16 3.91 2.37 -1.67
CA GLY A 16 3.09 1.16 -1.81
C GLY A 16 3.18 0.26 -0.58
N CYS A 17 4.40 -0.01 -0.10
CA CYS A 17 4.63 -0.79 1.13
C CYS A 17 4.00 -0.12 2.36
N TYR A 18 4.10 1.20 2.47
CA TYR A 18 3.49 1.97 3.55
C TYR A 18 1.95 1.89 3.51
N ALA A 19 1.34 1.96 2.32
CA ALA A 19 -0.10 1.81 2.16
C ALA A 19 -0.59 0.40 2.56
N VAL A 20 0.16 -0.65 2.22
CA VAL A 20 -0.13 -2.03 2.67
C VAL A 20 0.01 -2.15 4.19
N PHE A 21 1.07 -1.60 4.77
CA PHE A 21 1.30 -1.63 6.21
C PHE A 21 0.18 -0.94 6.97
N THR A 22 -0.17 0.29 6.57
CA THR A 22 -1.26 1.05 7.19
C THR A 22 -2.61 0.36 6.97
N GLY A 23 -2.87 -0.22 5.80
CA GLY A 23 -4.09 -0.98 5.54
C GLY A 23 -4.23 -2.28 6.37
N ASN A 24 -3.14 -2.85 6.88
CA ASN A 24 -3.14 -4.01 7.77
C ASN A 24 -3.20 -3.66 9.26
N GLN A 25 -3.09 -2.38 9.63
CA GLN A 25 -3.29 -1.98 11.02
C GLN A 25 -4.74 -2.22 11.41
N GLN A 26 -4.92 -3.00 12.47
CA GLN A 26 -6.23 -3.22 13.05
C GLN A 26 -6.70 -1.96 13.78
N ALA A 27 -8.02 -1.80 13.91
CA ALA A 27 -8.57 -0.78 14.79
C ALA A 27 -8.00 -0.97 16.21
N PRO A 28 -7.60 0.11 16.91
CA PRO A 28 -7.16 0.01 18.30
C PRO A 28 -8.27 -0.62 19.15
N GLU A 29 -7.94 -1.53 20.06
CA GLU A 29 -8.93 -2.32 20.81
C GLU A 29 -9.96 -1.45 21.54
N HIS A 30 -9.52 -0.30 22.06
CA HIS A 30 -10.36 0.68 22.76
C HIS A 30 -11.42 1.34 21.86
N ALA A 31 -11.17 1.38 20.56
CA ALA A 31 -12.13 1.88 19.57
C ALA A 31 -13.15 0.80 19.19
N LYS A 32 -12.78 -0.49 19.24
CA LYS A 32 -13.69 -1.60 18.90
C LYS A 32 -14.87 -1.70 19.87
N GLU A 33 -14.67 -1.37 21.15
CA GLU A 33 -15.73 -1.41 22.17
C GLU A 33 -16.69 -0.21 22.08
N ASN A 34 -16.22 0.94 21.59
CA ASN A 34 -16.97 2.20 21.59
C ASN A 34 -17.59 2.56 20.24
N TRP A 35 -17.20 1.89 19.16
CA TRP A 35 -17.70 2.18 17.82
C TRP A 35 -18.95 1.39 17.50
N SER A 36 -19.90 2.03 16.83
CA SER A 36 -21.03 1.30 16.25
C SER A 36 -20.53 0.30 15.19
N PRO A 37 -21.22 -0.82 14.96
CA PRO A 37 -20.83 -1.80 13.94
C PRO A 37 -20.62 -1.17 12.54
N GLN A 38 -21.43 -0.16 12.19
CA GLN A 38 -21.32 0.57 10.93
C GLN A 38 -20.02 1.41 10.83
N ALA A 39 -19.55 1.99 11.93
CA ALA A 39 -18.29 2.73 11.96
C ALA A 39 -17.08 1.80 11.86
N LEU A 40 -17.17 0.60 12.46
CA LEU A 40 -16.17 -0.45 12.31
C LEU A 40 -16.09 -0.96 10.86
N ASP A 41 -17.23 -1.27 10.23
CA ASP A 41 -17.28 -1.72 8.84
C ASP A 41 -16.74 -0.67 7.86
N GLY A 42 -17.07 0.61 8.07
CA GLY A 42 -16.51 1.71 7.29
C GLY A 42 -14.98 1.78 7.41
N PHE A 43 -14.45 1.70 8.63
CA PHE A 43 -13.00 1.70 8.87
C PHE A 43 -12.29 0.52 8.21
N TYR A 44 -12.85 -0.70 8.33
CA TYR A 44 -12.25 -1.88 7.69
C TYR A 44 -12.30 -1.80 6.16
N ASN A 45 -13.41 -1.31 5.59
CA ASN A 45 -13.52 -1.12 4.14
C ASN A 45 -12.54 -0.06 3.62
N ASP A 46 -12.39 1.07 4.32
CA ASP A 46 -11.42 2.11 3.95
C ASP A 46 -9.98 1.60 4.02
N ARG A 47 -9.62 0.90 5.11
CA ARG A 47 -8.29 0.28 5.27
C ARG A 47 -8.02 -0.78 4.21
N LYS A 48 -9.04 -1.58 3.85
CA LYS A 48 -8.95 -2.58 2.78
C LYS A 48 -8.68 -1.91 1.43
N GLY A 49 -9.38 -0.83 1.10
CA GLY A 49 -9.14 -0.06 -0.13
C GLY A 49 -7.71 0.50 -0.21
N PHE A 50 -7.21 1.08 0.89
CA PHE A 50 -5.83 1.54 0.97
C PHE A 50 -4.81 0.41 0.80
N ARG A 51 -5.06 -0.75 1.43
CA ARG A 51 -4.22 -1.93 1.30
C ARG A 51 -4.14 -2.41 -0.14
N ASP A 52 -5.29 -2.56 -0.79
CA ASP A 52 -5.40 -3.07 -2.14
C ASP A 52 -4.72 -2.11 -3.15
N ALA A 53 -4.88 -0.79 -2.96
CA ALA A 53 -4.14 0.21 -3.72
C ALA A 53 -2.62 0.09 -3.53
N GLY A 54 -2.14 -0.14 -2.30
CA GLY A 54 -0.73 -0.38 -2.01
C GLY A 54 -0.19 -1.61 -2.74
N PHE A 55 -0.93 -2.73 -2.76
CA PHE A 55 -0.55 -3.94 -3.50
C PHE A 55 -0.44 -3.70 -5.00
N ILE A 56 -1.39 -2.96 -5.59
CA ILE A 56 -1.35 -2.61 -7.02
C ILE A 56 -0.07 -1.83 -7.36
N VAL A 57 0.28 -0.83 -6.54
CA VAL A 57 1.49 -0.02 -6.74
C VAL A 57 2.76 -0.88 -6.66
N ILE A 58 2.85 -1.79 -5.68
CA ILE A 58 3.98 -2.71 -5.54
C ILE A 58 4.07 -3.62 -6.77
N LEU A 59 2.95 -4.19 -7.22
CA LEU A 59 2.91 -5.06 -8.40
C LEU A 59 3.40 -4.33 -9.65
N CYS A 60 2.95 -3.09 -9.87
CA CYS A 60 3.41 -2.25 -10.99
C CYS A 60 4.91 -1.97 -10.90
N CYS A 61 5.44 -1.65 -9.71
CA CYS A 61 6.86 -1.42 -9.52
C CYS A 61 7.70 -2.67 -9.83
N LEU A 62 7.23 -3.84 -9.39
CA LEU A 62 7.89 -5.13 -9.66
C LEU A 62 7.85 -5.49 -11.15
N LEU A 63 6.72 -5.29 -11.82
CA LEU A 63 6.61 -5.51 -13.27
C LEU A 63 7.64 -4.65 -14.02
N VAL A 64 7.74 -3.36 -13.69
CA VAL A 64 8.71 -2.46 -14.33
C VAL A 64 10.16 -2.91 -14.07
N LEU A 65 10.47 -3.36 -12.85
CA LEU A 65 11.77 -3.93 -12.51
C LEU A 65 12.07 -5.18 -13.36
N VAL A 66 11.15 -6.14 -13.41
CA VAL A 66 11.30 -7.39 -14.17
C VAL A 66 11.45 -7.12 -15.67
N PHE A 67 10.61 -6.26 -16.26
CA PHE A 67 10.71 -5.89 -17.67
C PHE A 67 12.03 -5.20 -18.01
N ARG A 68 12.61 -4.43 -17.08
CA ARG A 68 13.93 -3.83 -17.28
C ARG A 68 15.06 -4.84 -17.15
N VAL A 69 14.99 -5.76 -16.18
CA VAL A 69 15.98 -6.84 -16.03
C VAL A 69 15.98 -7.77 -17.23
N ALA A 70 14.81 -8.17 -17.73
CA ALA A 70 14.69 -9.08 -18.88
C ALA A 70 15.18 -8.47 -20.22
N ARG A 71 15.42 -7.16 -20.28
CA ARG A 71 15.96 -6.47 -21.46
C ARG A 71 17.46 -6.17 -21.36
N SER A 72 18.08 -6.39 -20.19
CA SER A 72 19.52 -6.22 -19.98
C SER A 72 20.27 -7.52 -20.20
#